data_AF-A0AAV4IPQ8-F1
#
_entry.id   AF-A0AAV4IPQ8-F1
#
_cell.length_a   1.000
_cell.length_b   1.000
_cell.length_c   1.000
_cell.angle_alpha   90.00
_cell.angle_beta   90.00
_cell.angle_gamma   90.00
#
_symmetry.space_group_name_H-M   'P 1'
#
loop_
_entity.id
_entity.type
_entity.pdbx_description
1 polymer ?
#
loop_
_entity_poly.entity_id
_entity_poly.type
_entity_poly.pdbx_seq_one_letter_code
_entity_poly.pdbx_strand_id
1 'polypeptide(L)'
;MFRENGLIYSKHYKSSQPKIVDFLGDNLHTGLHKPYKKLNDRLTYINRESNSPPSIIKNLPQDIEKRLTNNSSNAKIFEDAAILYKENGHVEALKYAGKKANTTTEIENKEKKQQMRKQKNQR
;
A
#
# COMPACT_ATOMS: atom_id res chain seq x y z
N MET A 1 5.62 -36.16 -31.98
CA MET A 1 6.70 -37.16 -31.83
C MET A 1 7.39 -37.27 -33.17
N PHE A 2 8.69 -36.96 -33.24
CA PHE A 2 9.46 -37.14 -34.47
C PHE A 2 10.30 -38.41 -34.32
N ARG A 3 10.18 -39.33 -35.28
CA ARG A 3 10.91 -40.60 -35.31
C ARG A 3 11.84 -40.56 -36.51
N GLU A 4 13.13 -40.44 -36.24
CA GLU A 4 14.18 -40.73 -37.22
C GLU A 4 15.19 -41.61 -36.48
N ASN A 5 15.45 -42.81 -37.00
CA ASN A 5 16.52 -43.73 -36.57
C ASN A 5 16.42 -44.37 -35.17
N GLY A 6 15.22 -44.73 -34.70
CA GLY A 6 15.06 -45.70 -33.59
C GLY A 6 15.54 -45.26 -32.20
N LEU A 7 15.97 -44.01 -32.04
CA LEU A 7 16.34 -43.43 -30.75
C LEU A 7 15.21 -42.53 -30.23
N ILE A 8 14.67 -42.87 -29.07
CA ILE A 8 13.68 -42.05 -28.37
C ILE A 8 14.44 -40.97 -27.59
N TYR A 9 14.43 -39.73 -28.09
CA TYR A 9 14.97 -38.60 -27.34
C TYR A 9 13.97 -38.18 -26.25
N SER A 10 14.25 -38.52 -24.98
CA SER A 10 13.53 -37.98 -23.82
C SER A 10 14.18 -36.68 -23.36
N LYS A 11 13.47 -35.55 -23.54
CA LYS A 11 13.93 -34.25 -23.05
C LYS A 11 13.63 -34.17 -21.55
N HIS A 12 14.63 -34.50 -20.71
CA HIS A 12 14.54 -34.36 -19.26
C HIS A 12 14.75 -32.89 -18.87
N TYR A 13 13.68 -32.17 -18.54
CA TYR A 13 13.80 -30.86 -17.91
C TYR A 13 14.09 -31.05 -16.42
N LYS A 14 15.26 -30.59 -15.95
CA LYS A 14 15.43 -30.33 -14.51
C LYS A 14 14.48 -29.19 -14.14
N SER A 15 13.49 -29.47 -13.30
CA SER A 15 12.61 -28.47 -12.72
C SER A 15 13.44 -27.52 -11.85
N SER A 16 13.99 -26.46 -12.46
CA SER A 16 14.52 -25.32 -11.72
C SER A 16 13.32 -24.56 -11.17
N GLN A 17 13.12 -24.63 -9.85
CA GLN A 17 12.10 -23.82 -9.20
C GLN A 17 12.46 -22.34 -9.39
N PRO A 18 11.55 -21.48 -9.89
CA PRO A 18 11.83 -20.07 -10.05
C PRO A 18 12.13 -19.45 -8.67
N LYS A 19 13.24 -18.71 -8.56
CA LYS A 19 13.54 -17.94 -7.36
C LYS A 19 12.60 -16.73 -7.31
N ILE A 20 11.61 -16.79 -6.44
CA ILE A 20 10.73 -15.66 -6.14
C ILE A 20 11.51 -14.67 -5.26
N VAL A 21 11.63 -13.42 -5.72
CA VAL A 21 12.34 -12.34 -5.04
C VAL A 21 11.33 -11.26 -4.68
N ASP A 22 11.42 -10.75 -3.46
CA ASP A 22 10.59 -9.65 -2.98
C ASP A 22 10.93 -8.33 -3.71
N PHE A 23 9.91 -7.52 -4.04
CA PHE A 23 10.09 -6.23 -4.71
C PHE A 23 9.35 -5.14 -3.95
N LEU A 24 10.04 -4.03 -3.67
CA LEU A 24 9.46 -2.79 -3.13
C LEU A 24 8.54 -2.90 -1.90
N GLY A 25 8.77 -3.88 -1.02
CA GLY A 25 7.99 -4.07 0.21
C GLY A 25 6.89 -5.12 0.11
N ASP A 26 6.68 -5.68 -1.08
CA ASP A 26 5.81 -6.82 -1.29
C ASP A 26 6.61 -8.10 -1.09
N ASN A 27 6.09 -8.96 -0.20
CA ASN A 27 6.60 -10.31 -0.03
C ASN A 27 5.84 -11.24 -0.96
N LEU A 28 6.48 -11.65 -2.06
CA LEU A 28 5.82 -12.42 -3.11
C LEU A 28 5.56 -13.89 -2.70
N HIS A 29 6.19 -14.35 -1.62
CA HIS A 29 5.94 -15.70 -1.07
C HIS A 29 4.64 -15.77 -0.25
N THR A 30 4.32 -14.70 0.48
CA THR A 30 3.16 -14.65 1.39
C THR A 30 2.02 -13.78 0.85
N GLY A 31 2.28 -12.95 -0.17
CA GLY A 31 1.35 -11.95 -0.68
C GLY A 31 1.13 -10.76 0.26
N LEU A 32 1.93 -10.66 1.34
CA LEU A 32 1.85 -9.55 2.28
C LEU A 32 2.71 -8.38 1.80
N HIS A 33 2.15 -7.19 1.85
CA HIS A 33 2.78 -5.92 1.57
C HIS A 33 2.98 -5.10 2.86
N LYS A 34 4.15 -4.47 2.96
CA LYS A 34 4.49 -3.55 4.05
C LYS A 34 5.13 -2.28 3.50
N PRO A 35 5.05 -1.16 4.24
CA PRO A 35 5.75 0.06 3.84
C PRO A 35 7.24 -0.19 3.69
N TYR A 36 7.77 -0.01 2.47
CA TYR A 36 9.19 -0.18 2.19
C TYR A 36 9.98 1.07 2.56
N LYS A 37 11.16 0.87 3.14
CA LYS A 37 12.13 1.90 3.46
C LYS A 37 13.51 1.40 3.01
N LYS A 38 14.27 2.25 2.32
CA LYS A 38 15.63 1.88 1.91
C LYS A 38 16.52 1.69 3.13
N LEU A 39 17.49 0.80 3.00
CA LEU A 39 18.53 0.63 4.02
C LEU A 39 19.25 1.98 4.21
N ASN A 40 19.44 2.38 5.48
CA ASN A 40 20.02 3.67 5.90
C ASN A 40 19.18 4.93 5.61
N ASP A 41 17.96 4.80 5.13
CA ASP A 41 17.09 5.96 4.97
C ASP A 41 16.66 6.50 6.34
N ARG A 42 16.46 7.81 6.47
CA ARG A 42 15.89 8.43 7.67
C ARG A 42 14.55 9.03 7.29
N LEU A 43 13.51 8.59 7.98
CA LEU A 43 12.17 9.09 7.76
C LEU A 43 12.13 10.53 8.27
N THR A 44 12.04 11.51 7.39
CA THR A 44 11.91 12.92 7.75
C THR A 44 10.50 13.40 7.41
N TYR A 45 9.84 14.02 8.37
CA TYR A 45 8.52 14.61 8.19
C TYR A 45 8.52 16.05 8.68
N ILE A 46 7.54 16.80 8.19
CA ILE A 46 7.35 18.20 8.51
C ILE A 46 6.89 18.32 9.96
N ASN A 47 7.72 18.92 10.82
CA ASN A 47 7.34 19.21 12.20
C ASN A 47 6.11 20.14 12.22
N ARG A 48 5.19 19.91 13.16
CA ARG A 48 4.03 20.78 13.42
C ARG A 48 4.44 22.23 13.74
N GLU A 49 5.63 22.43 14.28
CA GLU A 49 6.21 23.75 14.59
C GLU A 49 6.97 24.36 13.40
N SER A 50 7.06 23.66 12.27
CA SER A 50 7.68 24.23 11.07
C SER A 50 6.87 25.41 10.55
N ASN A 51 7.54 26.35 9.87
CA ASN A 51 6.89 27.47 9.19
C ASN A 51 6.23 27.04 7.86
N SER A 52 5.50 25.93 7.88
CA SER A 52 4.75 25.41 6.74
C SER A 52 3.34 25.99 6.70
N PRO A 53 2.70 26.06 5.52
CA PRO A 53 1.30 26.45 5.41
C PRO A 53 0.39 25.68 6.38
N PRO A 54 -0.55 26.34 7.08
CA PRO A 54 -1.44 25.70 8.05
C PRO A 54 -2.26 24.54 7.47
N SER A 55 -2.61 24.61 6.18
CA SER A 55 -3.31 23.55 5.46
C SER A 55 -2.50 22.24 5.42
N ILE A 56 -1.19 22.33 5.19
CA ILE A 56 -0.30 21.16 5.14
C ILE A 56 -0.17 20.55 6.53
N ILE A 57 0.12 21.37 7.54
CA ILE A 57 0.27 20.90 8.92
C ILE A 57 -1.01 20.23 9.43
N LYS A 58 -2.18 20.76 9.05
CA LYS A 58 -3.49 20.21 9.42
C LYS A 58 -3.79 18.86 8.77
N ASN A 59 -3.42 18.67 7.50
CA ASN A 59 -3.74 17.46 6.74
C ASN A 59 -2.70 16.35 6.91
N LEU A 60 -1.46 16.71 7.24
CA LEU A 60 -0.33 15.77 7.37
C LEU A 60 -0.63 14.56 8.28
N PRO A 61 -1.28 14.71 9.46
CA PRO A 61 -1.60 13.57 10.32
C PRO A 61 -2.51 12.53 9.62
N GLN A 62 -3.53 13.00 8.88
CA GLN A 62 -4.47 12.13 8.16
C GLN A 62 -3.81 11.45 6.95
N ASP A 63 -2.92 12.17 6.25
CA ASP A 63 -2.21 11.61 5.09
C ASP A 63 -1.22 10.52 5.50
N ILE A 64 -0.51 10.72 6.62
CA ILE A 64 0.41 9.71 7.19
C ILE A 64 -0.37 8.44 7.54
N GLU A 65 -1.50 8.59 8.21
CA GLU A 65 -2.37 7.47 8.58
C GLU A 65 -2.87 6.72 7.35
N LYS A 66 -3.48 7.43 6.40
CA LYS A 66 -4.00 6.85 5.16
C LYS A 66 -2.92 6.09 4.41
N ARG A 67 -1.71 6.63 4.35
CA ARG A 67 -0.55 5.96 3.74
C ARG A 67 -0.20 4.67 4.49
N LEU A 68 -0.10 4.71 5.81
CA LEU A 68 0.22 3.54 6.62
C LEU A 68 -0.83 2.44 6.48
N THR A 69 -2.11 2.81 6.52
CA THR A 69 -3.22 1.86 6.37
C THR A 69 -3.22 1.21 4.98
N ASN A 70 -3.08 2.01 3.92
CA ASN A 70 -3.08 1.47 2.55
C ASN A 70 -1.88 0.55 2.28
N ASN A 71 -0.72 0.89 2.86
CA ASN A 71 0.53 0.17 2.61
C ASN A 71 0.78 -0.99 3.58
N SER A 72 -0.16 -1.29 4.48
CA SER A 72 -0.02 -2.40 5.45
C SER A 72 -1.11 -3.44 5.21
N SER A 73 -0.73 -4.71 4.97
CA SER A 73 -1.73 -5.76 4.77
C SER A 73 -2.48 -6.17 6.04
N ASN A 74 -1.91 -5.92 7.22
CA ASN A 74 -2.50 -6.34 8.49
C ASN A 74 -2.12 -5.39 9.64
N ALA A 75 -2.80 -5.57 10.77
CA ALA A 75 -2.64 -4.74 11.96
C ALA A 75 -1.20 -4.77 12.51
N LYS A 76 -0.55 -5.94 12.51
CA LYS A 76 0.82 -6.07 13.00
C LYS A 76 1.80 -5.27 12.15
N ILE A 77 1.70 -5.36 10.82
CA ILE A 77 2.52 -4.58 9.88
C ILE A 77 2.29 -3.07 10.07
N PHE A 78 1.03 -2.68 10.28
CA PHE A 78 0.69 -1.29 10.58
C PHE A 78 1.33 -0.82 11.88
N GLU A 79 1.22 -1.59 12.96
CA GLU A 79 1.79 -1.26 14.27
C GLU A 79 3.32 -1.15 14.21
N ASP A 80 3.96 -2.11 13.56
CA ASP A 80 5.41 -2.11 13.33
C ASP A 80 5.86 -0.87 12.56
N ALA A 81 5.13 -0.51 11.48
CA ALA A 81 5.42 0.68 10.71
C ALA A 81 5.13 1.97 11.48
N ALA A 82 4.11 1.99 12.34
CA ALA A 82 3.69 3.14 13.12
C ALA A 82 4.71 3.55 14.19
N ILE A 83 5.48 2.61 14.75
CA ILE A 83 6.55 2.89 15.73
C ILE A 83 7.50 3.98 15.18
N LEU A 84 7.90 3.85 13.92
CA LEU A 84 8.82 4.78 13.28
C LEU A 84 8.27 6.22 13.21
N TYR A 85 6.95 6.39 13.12
CA TYR A 85 6.32 7.72 13.10
C TYR A 85 6.15 8.30 14.49
N LYS A 86 5.94 7.45 15.51
CA LYS A 86 5.89 7.88 16.91
C LYS A 86 7.22 8.45 17.36
N GLU A 87 8.32 7.78 17.01
CA GLU A 87 9.68 8.22 17.36
C GLU A 87 10.04 9.57 16.72
N ASN A 88 9.45 9.90 15.57
CA ASN A 88 9.64 11.18 14.88
C ASN A 88 8.61 12.26 15.26
N GLY A 89 7.87 12.09 16.36
CA GLY A 89 6.95 13.11 16.90
C GLY A 89 5.57 13.17 16.24
N HIS A 90 5.21 12.22 15.38
CA HIS A 90 3.92 12.19 14.68
C HIS A 90 2.86 11.33 15.38
N VAL A 91 2.82 11.35 16.71
CA VAL A 91 1.89 10.53 17.51
C VAL A 91 0.42 10.87 17.22
N GLU A 92 0.11 12.13 16.89
CA GLU A 92 -1.25 12.57 16.55
C GLU A 92 -1.77 11.97 15.24
N ALA A 93 -0.88 11.66 14.28
CA ALA A 93 -1.24 11.02 13.01
C ALA A 93 -1.83 9.62 13.21
N LEU A 94 -1.39 8.92 14.25
CA LEU A 94 -1.75 7.52 14.47
C LEU A 94 -3.06 7.33 15.26
N LYS A 95 -3.65 8.42 15.78
CA LYS A 95 -4.89 8.38 16.57
C LYS A 95 -6.14 8.12 15.73
N TYR A 96 -6.08 8.39 14.43
CA TYR A 96 -7.21 8.25 13.53
C TYR A 96 -7.46 6.80 13.08
N ALA A 97 -6.49 5.89 13.27
CA ALA A 97 -6.57 4.49 12.82
C ALA A 97 -7.75 3.70 13.44
N GLY A 98 -8.27 4.15 14.59
CA GLY A 98 -9.47 3.59 15.22
C GLY A 98 -10.79 4.18 14.69
N LYS A 99 -10.75 5.32 14.00
CA LYS A 99 -11.91 5.91 13.33
C LYS A 99 -11.93 5.37 11.91
N LYS A 100 -12.44 4.13 11.78
CA LYS A 100 -12.85 3.49 10.53
C LYS A 100 -13.12 4.56 9.47
N ALA A 101 -12.23 4.62 8.48
CA ALA A 101 -12.52 5.34 7.26
C ALA A 101 -13.91 4.87 6.81
N ASN A 102 -14.85 5.80 6.73
CA ASN A 102 -16.16 5.58 6.12
C ASN A 102 -15.93 5.42 4.60
N THR A 103 -15.22 4.37 4.19
CA THR A 103 -14.89 4.10 2.79
C THR A 103 -16.14 3.72 2.00
N THR A 104 -17.20 3.24 2.66
CA THR A 104 -18.50 3.01 2.03
C THR A 104 -19.17 4.32 1.61
N THR A 105 -19.13 5.37 2.43
CA THR A 105 -19.88 6.60 2.12
C THR A 105 -19.22 7.43 1.03
N GLU A 106 -17.90 7.43 0.88
CA GLU A 106 -17.22 8.17 -0.19
C GLU A 106 -17.37 7.50 -1.58
N ILE A 107 -17.41 6.16 -1.64
CA ILE A 107 -17.64 5.42 -2.89
C ILE A 107 -19.11 5.59 -3.31
N GLU A 108 -20.07 5.41 -2.40
CA GLU A 108 -21.51 5.62 -2.66
C GLU A 108 -21.82 7.07 -3.08
N ASN A 109 -21.17 8.06 -2.46
CA ASN A 109 -21.36 9.46 -2.83
C ASN A 109 -20.80 9.80 -4.22
N LYS A 110 -19.70 9.17 -4.64
CA LYS A 110 -19.18 9.30 -6.01
C LYS A 110 -20.11 8.66 -7.03
N GLU A 111 -20.68 7.50 -6.72
CA GLU A 111 -21.64 6.80 -7.58
C GLU A 111 -22.95 7.58 -7.74
N LYS A 112 -23.53 8.08 -6.65
CA LYS A 112 -24.74 8.94 -6.69
C LYS A 112 -24.51 10.21 -7.53
N LYS A 113 -23.34 10.85 -7.39
CA LYS A 113 -23.00 12.05 -8.16
C LYS A 113 -22.83 11.77 -9.66
N GLN A 114 -22.33 10.59 -10.03
CA GLN A 114 -22.27 10.15 -11.43
C GLN A 114 -23.65 9.81 -11.99
N GLN A 115 -24.52 9.16 -11.22
CA GLN A 115 -25.89 8.83 -11.64
C GLN A 115 -26.74 10.09 -11.87
N MET A 116 -26.64 11.11 -11.00
CA MET A 116 -27.35 12.39 -11.18
C MET A 116 -26.90 13.16 -12.43
N ARG A 117 -25.61 13.10 -12.78
CA ARG A 117 -25.09 13.72 -14.01
C ARG A 117 -25.64 13.05 -15.27
N LYS A 118 -25.83 11.73 -15.25
CA LYS A 118 -26.42 10.98 -16.38
C LYS A 118 -27.90 11.34 -16.59
N GLN A 119 -28.67 11.51 -15.52
CA GLN A 119 -30.10 11.89 -15.60
C GLN A 119 -30.31 13.32 -16.10
N LYS A 120 -29.38 14.23 -15.83
CA LYS A 120 -29.46 15.63 -16.28
C LYS A 120 -29.20 15.79 -17.79
N ASN A 121 -28.52 14.83 -18.42
CA ASN A 121 -28.21 14.85 -19.85
C ASN A 121 -29.25 14.10 -20.71
N GLN A 122 -30.36 13.65 -20.11
CA GLN A 122 -31.44 12.89 -20.78
C GLN A 122 -32.77 13.66 -20.83
N ARG A 123 -32.76 14.95 -20.48
CA ARG A 123 -33.87 15.91 -20.68
C ARG A 123 -33.42 16.98 -21.65
#